data_AF-A0A0C2R9A3-F1
#
_entry.id   AF-A0A0C2R9A3-F1
#
_cell.length_a   1.000
_cell.length_b   1.000
_cell.length_c   1.000
_cell.angle_alpha   90.00
_cell.angle_beta   90.00
_cell.angle_gamma   90.00
#
_symmetry.space_group_name_H-M   'P 1'
#
loop_
_entity.id
_entity.type
_entity.pdbx_description
1 polymer ?
#
loop_
_entity_poly.entity_id
_entity_poly.type
_entity_poly.pdbx_seq_one_letter_code
_entity_poly.pdbx_strand_id
1 'polypeptide(L)'
;MQTAKSTLKLKVPVSIVTPILKKQVVIFDKQVAQTPNPESAQLTGGKSVKPSMGHNKAQDAKLAKEQIKAEKAKALALEQKEALKTKLMRWKDKSKQILKLLQTKYPLCFSNPAKPLAIGISKEVIELEQDNFSKQQIRRFFRRYCSDCRYKELLIEGAQRYNLDGTNASLVTKEEVPPKTNKFSNLKKS
;
A
#
# COMPACT_ATOMS: atom_id res chain seq x y z
N MET A 1 23.25 -49.29 -34.67
CA MET A 1 23.10 -48.00 -33.95
C MET A 1 21.79 -47.35 -34.39
N GLN A 2 20.73 -47.45 -33.59
CA GLN A 2 19.43 -46.86 -33.90
C GLN A 2 19.31 -45.49 -33.23
N THR A 3 19.00 -44.46 -34.01
CA THR A 3 18.68 -43.12 -33.53
C THR A 3 17.19 -42.87 -33.76
N ALA A 4 16.40 -42.97 -32.68
CA ALA A 4 14.99 -42.61 -32.70
C ALA A 4 14.81 -41.21 -32.11
N LYS A 5 14.35 -40.29 -32.95
CA LYS A 5 13.90 -38.94 -32.57
C LYS A 5 12.43 -39.00 -32.15
N SER A 6 12.05 -38.04 -31.31
CA SER A 6 10.76 -37.32 -31.38
C SER A 6 9.64 -37.71 -30.40
N THR A 7 9.41 -36.77 -29.47
CA THR A 7 8.12 -36.16 -29.07
C THR A 7 6.98 -37.05 -28.57
N LEU A 8 6.76 -37.04 -27.25
CA LEU A 8 5.43 -37.14 -26.67
C LEU A 8 5.14 -35.94 -25.78
N LYS A 9 4.21 -35.11 -26.26
CA LYS A 9 3.65 -33.94 -25.57
C LYS A 9 2.78 -34.43 -24.41
N LEU A 10 3.22 -34.20 -23.17
CA LEU A 10 2.35 -34.33 -22.00
C LEU A 10 1.35 -33.17 -21.98
N LYS A 11 0.16 -33.43 -22.52
CA LYS A 11 -1.01 -32.56 -22.39
C LYS A 11 -1.64 -32.80 -21.02
N VAL A 12 -1.23 -32.02 -20.03
CA VAL A 12 -1.91 -31.95 -18.72
C VAL A 12 -3.00 -30.87 -18.82
N PRO A 13 -4.30 -31.19 -18.72
CA PRO A 13 -5.32 -30.18 -18.57
C PRO A 13 -5.37 -29.72 -17.11
N VAL A 14 -4.67 -28.63 -16.80
CA VAL A 14 -4.82 -27.92 -15.52
C VAL A 14 -5.95 -26.90 -15.68
N SER A 15 -7.19 -27.33 -15.46
CA SER A 15 -8.33 -26.43 -15.28
C SER A 15 -8.42 -25.97 -13.83
N ILE A 16 -7.55 -25.03 -13.45
CA ILE A 16 -7.73 -24.30 -12.18
C ILE A 16 -8.74 -23.18 -12.47
N VAL A 17 -10.01 -23.48 -12.25
CA VAL A 17 -11.06 -22.48 -12.09
C VAL A 17 -10.79 -21.76 -10.78
N THR A 18 -10.30 -20.53 -10.85
CA THR A 18 -10.20 -19.66 -9.67
C THR A 18 -11.57 -19.02 -9.43
N PRO A 19 -12.18 -19.14 -8.24
CA PRO A 19 -13.36 -18.36 -7.93
C PRO A 19 -12.96 -16.89 -7.73
N ILE A 20 -13.45 -16.03 -8.62
CA ILE A 20 -13.43 -14.58 -8.49
C ILE A 20 -14.28 -14.20 -7.27
N LEU A 21 -13.60 -13.87 -6.16
CA LEU A 21 -14.24 -13.24 -5.00
C LEU A 21 -14.66 -11.82 -5.40
N LYS A 22 -15.96 -11.64 -5.65
CA LYS A 22 -16.59 -10.33 -5.82
C LYS A 22 -16.40 -9.53 -4.51
N LYS A 23 -15.62 -8.46 -4.58
CA LYS A 23 -15.49 -7.48 -3.48
C LYS A 23 -16.82 -6.74 -3.34
N GLN A 24 -17.59 -7.09 -2.32
CA GLN A 24 -18.74 -6.29 -1.91
C GLN A 24 -18.22 -5.01 -1.25
N VAL A 25 -18.38 -3.88 -1.96
CA VAL A 25 -18.13 -2.55 -1.41
C VAL A 25 -19.31 -2.25 -0.48
N VAL A 26 -19.09 -2.36 0.82
CA VAL A 26 -20.03 -1.86 1.84
C VAL A 26 -19.86 -0.34 1.88
N ILE A 27 -20.80 0.36 1.24
CA ILE A 27 -20.97 1.80 1.38
C ILE A 27 -21.57 2.02 2.78
N PHE A 28 -20.77 2.57 3.70
CA PHE A 28 -21.27 3.06 4.98
C PHE A 28 -21.88 4.43 4.76
N ASP A 29 -23.22 4.50 4.78
CA ASP A 29 -23.95 5.75 4.78
C ASP A 29 -23.77 6.44 6.14
N LYS A 30 -23.18 7.63 6.12
CA LYS A 30 -22.85 8.44 7.29
C LYS A 30 -24.01 9.40 7.51
N GLN A 31 -25.03 8.98 8.26
CA GLN A 31 -26.09 9.89 8.66
C GLN A 31 -25.64 10.77 9.83
N VAL A 32 -25.65 12.06 9.55
CA VAL A 32 -25.34 13.18 10.45
C VAL A 32 -26.63 13.66 11.11
N ALA A 33 -26.57 13.74 12.44
CA ALA A 33 -27.30 14.58 13.40
C ALA A 33 -28.57 15.33 13.00
N GLN A 34 -29.60 15.20 13.85
CA GLN A 34 -30.38 16.34 14.38
C GLN A 34 -31.09 15.95 15.68
N THR A 35 -30.72 16.63 16.76
CA THR A 35 -31.49 16.79 18.00
C THR A 35 -32.56 17.86 17.82
N PRO A 36 -33.74 17.72 18.43
CA PRO A 36 -34.45 18.89 18.93
C PRO A 36 -34.88 18.72 20.39
N ASN A 37 -34.77 19.81 21.15
CA ASN A 37 -35.37 20.03 22.48
C ASN A 37 -36.17 21.36 22.40
N PRO A 38 -36.94 21.77 23.41
CA PRO A 38 -38.33 21.41 23.73
C PRO A 38 -39.29 22.62 23.64
N GLU A 39 -40.58 22.43 23.31
CA GLU A 39 -41.62 23.38 23.77
C GLU A 39 -43.06 22.83 23.64
N SER A 40 -43.73 22.77 24.80
CA SER A 40 -45.18 22.94 25.09
C SER A 40 -46.27 22.36 24.17
N ALA A 41 -47.07 21.42 24.70
CA ALA A 41 -48.54 21.53 24.82
C ALA A 41 -49.14 20.35 25.63
N GLN A 42 -50.07 20.66 26.53
CA GLN A 42 -50.75 19.77 27.46
C GLN A 42 -51.88 18.95 26.79
N LEU A 43 -52.21 17.75 27.32
CA LEU A 43 -53.48 17.42 28.02
C LEU A 43 -53.84 15.91 28.04
N THR A 44 -54.10 15.44 29.27
CA THR A 44 -55.11 14.44 29.71
C THR A 44 -54.91 12.93 29.52
N GLY A 45 -55.28 12.19 30.57
CA GLY A 45 -55.81 10.82 30.45
C GLY A 45 -55.10 9.78 31.32
N GLY A 46 -55.43 9.71 32.61
CA GLY A 46 -54.93 8.65 33.48
C GLY A 46 -55.50 7.27 33.16
N LYS A 47 -54.67 6.22 33.25
CA LYS A 47 -55.12 4.92 33.75
C LYS A 47 -53.96 4.08 34.29
N SER A 48 -54.15 3.69 35.55
CA SER A 48 -53.35 2.78 36.35
C SER A 48 -53.15 1.43 35.66
N VAL A 49 -51.90 0.99 35.46
CA VAL A 49 -51.52 -0.42 35.37
C VAL A 49 -50.14 -0.63 36.01
N LYS A 50 -50.18 -1.38 37.12
CA LYS A 50 -49.19 -2.08 37.95
C LYS A 50 -47.74 -2.25 37.41
N PRO A 51 -46.71 -2.27 38.31
CA PRO A 51 -45.33 -2.59 37.92
C PRO A 51 -45.19 -4.11 37.71
N SER A 52 -45.00 -4.52 36.45
CA SER A 52 -44.68 -5.91 36.12
C SER A 52 -43.17 -6.12 36.17
N MET A 53 -42.71 -6.72 37.27
CA MET A 53 -41.40 -7.36 37.39
C MET A 53 -41.36 -8.59 36.49
N GLY A 54 -40.54 -8.59 35.44
CA GLY A 54 -40.20 -9.82 34.73
C GLY A 54 -39.74 -9.65 33.29
N HIS A 55 -38.46 -9.97 33.05
CA HIS A 55 -37.86 -10.47 31.79
C HIS A 55 -37.00 -9.51 30.94
N ASN A 56 -36.19 -8.65 31.57
CA ASN A 56 -35.00 -8.07 30.93
C ASN A 56 -33.78 -9.00 31.09
N LYS A 57 -33.79 -10.17 30.44
CA LYS A 57 -32.59 -11.04 30.41
C LYS A 57 -32.21 -11.47 28.98
N ALA A 58 -33.15 -11.40 28.04
CA ALA A 58 -32.93 -11.79 26.65
C ALA A 58 -32.44 -10.64 25.74
N GLN A 59 -32.84 -9.39 25.99
CA GLN A 59 -32.42 -8.22 25.19
C GLN A 59 -31.00 -7.76 25.58
N ASP A 60 -30.66 -7.74 26.87
CA ASP A 60 -29.32 -7.39 27.34
C ASP A 60 -28.26 -8.42 26.92
N ALA A 61 -28.63 -9.70 26.87
CA ALA A 61 -27.75 -10.77 26.38
C ALA A 61 -27.47 -10.67 24.87
N LYS A 62 -28.37 -10.10 24.06
CA LYS A 62 -28.12 -9.82 22.64
C LYS A 62 -27.20 -8.62 22.45
N LEU A 63 -27.46 -7.52 23.18
CA LEU A 63 -26.62 -6.32 23.15
C LEU A 63 -25.19 -6.61 23.64
N ALA A 64 -25.02 -7.42 24.69
CA ALA A 64 -23.71 -7.85 25.16
C ALA A 64 -22.96 -8.72 24.13
N LYS A 65 -23.64 -9.66 23.46
CA LYS A 65 -23.04 -10.49 22.40
C LYS A 65 -22.60 -9.66 21.19
N GLU A 66 -23.37 -8.64 20.84
CA GLU A 66 -23.05 -7.73 19.74
C GLU A 66 -21.89 -6.80 20.08
N GLN A 67 -21.84 -6.29 21.32
CA GLN A 67 -20.72 -5.49 21.83
C GLN A 67 -19.41 -6.31 21.86
N ILE A 68 -19.44 -7.56 22.34
CA ILE A 68 -18.28 -8.46 22.33
C ILE A 68 -17.81 -8.75 20.89
N LYS A 69 -18.74 -8.91 19.95
CA LYS A 69 -18.41 -9.09 18.52
C LYS A 69 -17.78 -7.84 17.91
N ALA A 70 -18.30 -6.65 18.25
CA ALA A 70 -17.76 -5.37 17.77
C ALA A 70 -16.37 -5.09 18.35
N GLU A 71 -16.14 -5.39 19.63
CA GLU A 71 -14.84 -5.24 20.28
C GLU A 71 -13.81 -6.22 19.72
N LYS A 72 -14.18 -7.49 19.51
CA LYS A 72 -13.33 -8.49 18.85
C LYS A 72 -12.98 -8.08 17.41
N ALA A 73 -13.92 -7.50 16.67
CA ALA A 73 -13.67 -6.99 15.32
C ALA A 73 -12.70 -5.78 15.33
N LYS A 74 -12.83 -4.88 16.31
CA LYS A 74 -11.91 -3.74 16.48
C LYS A 74 -10.50 -4.21 16.86
N ALA A 75 -10.37 -5.19 17.76
CA ALA A 75 -9.10 -5.78 18.15
C ALA A 75 -8.40 -6.45 16.95
N LEU A 76 -9.15 -7.24 16.17
CA LEU A 76 -8.63 -7.87 14.95
C LEU A 76 -8.21 -6.82 13.90
N ALA A 77 -8.95 -5.71 13.77
CA ALA A 77 -8.57 -4.62 12.88
C ALA A 77 -7.29 -3.88 13.35
N LEU A 78 -7.09 -3.72 14.67
CA LEU A 78 -5.89 -3.13 15.23
C LEU A 78 -4.68 -4.03 14.99
N GLU A 79 -4.80 -5.33 15.28
CA GLU A 79 -3.76 -6.33 15.02
C GLU A 79 -3.37 -6.35 13.54
N GLN A 80 -4.35 -6.29 12.64
CA GLN A 80 -4.10 -6.19 11.20
C GLN A 80 -3.35 -4.91 10.81
N LYS A 81 -3.70 -3.76 11.39
CA LYS A 81 -3.00 -2.48 11.16
C LYS A 81 -1.56 -2.54 11.65
N GLU A 82 -1.33 -3.14 12.83
CA GLU A 82 0.01 -3.33 13.38
C GLU A 82 0.84 -4.28 12.51
N ALA A 83 0.27 -5.40 12.08
CA ALA A 83 0.90 -6.33 11.15
C ALA A 83 1.25 -5.67 9.80
N LEU A 84 0.41 -4.76 9.30
CA LEU A 84 0.71 -3.98 8.10
C LEU A 84 1.83 -2.96 8.35
N LYS A 85 1.81 -2.28 9.50
CA LYS A 85 2.84 -1.32 9.91
C LYS A 85 4.21 -2.00 10.04
N THR A 86 4.29 -3.16 10.68
CA THR A 86 5.55 -3.93 10.81
C THR A 86 6.07 -4.40 9.45
N LYS A 87 5.20 -4.92 8.57
CA LYS A 87 5.55 -5.25 7.18
C LYS A 87 6.09 -4.04 6.42
N LEU A 88 5.44 -2.88 6.57
CA LEU A 88 5.86 -1.63 5.94
C LEU A 88 7.24 -1.18 6.44
N MET A 89 7.47 -1.22 7.76
CA MET A 89 8.77 -0.87 8.34
C MET A 89 9.88 -1.79 7.85
N ARG A 90 9.67 -3.12 7.92
CA ARG A 90 10.62 -4.10 7.40
C ARG A 90 10.97 -3.86 5.93
N TRP A 91 10.00 -3.45 5.12
CA TRP A 91 10.26 -3.12 3.72
C TRP A 91 11.04 -1.81 3.55
N LYS A 92 10.74 -0.77 4.33
CA LYS A 92 11.51 0.48 4.33
C LYS A 92 12.97 0.23 4.70
N ASP A 93 13.22 -0.60 5.71
CA ASP A 93 14.58 -0.91 6.17
C ASP A 93 15.37 -1.68 5.12
N LYS A 94 14.75 -2.68 4.47
CA LYS A 94 15.36 -3.35 3.31
C LYS A 94 15.70 -2.38 2.17
N SER A 95 14.82 -1.42 1.89
CA SER A 95 15.07 -0.43 0.84
C SER A 95 16.25 0.49 1.18
N LYS A 96 16.42 0.86 2.46
CA LYS A 96 17.58 1.62 2.94
C LYS A 96 18.87 0.82 2.85
N GLN A 97 18.83 -0.47 3.17
CA GLN A 97 20.00 -1.36 3.04
C GLN A 97 20.48 -1.45 1.60
N ILE A 98 19.55 -1.63 0.65
CA ILE A 98 19.86 -1.63 -0.79
C ILE A 98 20.47 -0.29 -1.20
N LEU A 99 19.87 0.83 -0.79
CA LEU A 99 20.41 2.15 -1.09
C LEU A 99 21.84 2.29 -0.58
N LYS A 100 22.11 1.96 0.69
CA LYS A 100 23.44 2.09 1.29
C LYS A 100 24.49 1.30 0.50
N LEU A 101 24.18 0.06 0.12
CA LEU A 101 25.09 -0.77 -0.66
C LEU A 101 25.35 -0.18 -2.05
N LEU A 102 24.29 0.30 -2.74
CA LEU A 102 24.44 0.94 -4.05
C LEU A 102 25.21 2.26 -3.98
N GLN A 103 25.08 3.03 -2.90
CA GLN A 103 25.85 4.26 -2.68
C GLN A 103 27.34 3.95 -2.47
N THR A 104 27.66 2.88 -1.75
CA THR A 104 29.04 2.45 -1.54
C THR A 104 29.68 1.93 -2.83
N LYS A 105 28.95 1.14 -3.63
CA LYS A 105 29.48 0.57 -4.88
C LYS A 105 29.49 1.54 -6.06
N TYR A 106 28.46 2.38 -6.17
CA TYR A 106 28.24 3.29 -7.30
C TYR A 106 28.00 4.73 -6.82
N PRO A 107 29.00 5.37 -6.20
CA PRO A 107 28.84 6.69 -5.57
C PRO A 107 28.53 7.81 -6.58
N LEU A 108 29.00 7.67 -7.83
CA LEU A 108 28.79 8.66 -8.88
C LEU A 108 27.32 8.72 -9.33
N CYS A 109 26.65 7.56 -9.36
CA CYS A 109 25.27 7.40 -9.78
C CYS A 109 24.29 7.62 -8.62
N PHE A 110 24.53 6.98 -7.47
CA PHE A 110 23.69 7.08 -6.28
C PHE A 110 24.27 8.09 -5.27
N SER A 111 24.30 9.37 -5.65
CA SER A 111 24.71 10.43 -4.73
C SER A 111 23.55 10.94 -3.86
N ASN A 112 23.86 11.79 -2.88
CA ASN A 112 22.88 12.57 -2.12
C ASN A 112 23.26 14.05 -2.23
N PRO A 113 22.55 14.90 -3.00
CA PRO A 113 21.22 14.67 -3.58
C PRO A 113 21.19 13.61 -4.68
N ALA A 114 20.02 12.99 -4.87
CA ALA A 114 19.82 12.00 -5.91
C ALA A 114 20.18 12.58 -7.29
N LYS A 115 20.45 11.73 -8.27
CA LYS A 115 20.67 12.14 -9.66
C LYS A 115 19.69 11.41 -10.59
N PRO A 116 19.29 12.02 -11.72
CA PRO A 116 18.53 11.32 -12.75
C PRO A 116 19.28 10.08 -13.25
N LEU A 117 18.63 8.93 -13.14
CA LEU A 117 19.22 7.64 -13.49
C LEU A 117 19.01 7.32 -14.97
N ALA A 118 19.92 6.56 -15.57
CA ALA A 118 19.75 6.02 -16.91
C ALA A 118 18.51 5.13 -17.03
N ILE A 119 17.87 5.16 -18.20
CA ILE A 119 16.73 4.30 -18.49
C ILE A 119 17.25 2.86 -18.63
N GLY A 120 16.67 1.94 -17.85
CA GLY A 120 17.09 0.53 -17.88
C GLY A 120 18.12 0.14 -16.83
N ILE A 121 18.68 1.10 -16.07
CA ILE A 121 19.71 0.84 -15.04
C ILE A 121 19.32 -0.24 -14.02
N SER A 122 18.01 -0.38 -13.77
CA SER A 122 17.49 -1.42 -12.88
C SER A 122 17.83 -2.84 -13.34
N LYS A 123 17.97 -3.09 -14.65
CA LYS A 123 18.33 -4.40 -15.21
C LYS A 123 19.82 -4.67 -14.99
N GLU A 124 20.67 -3.69 -15.27
CA GLU A 124 22.12 -3.76 -15.04
C GLU A 124 22.42 -4.02 -13.57
N VAL A 125 21.79 -3.27 -12.65
CA VAL A 125 21.95 -3.50 -11.21
C VAL A 125 21.43 -4.87 -10.81
N ILE A 126 20.35 -5.36 -11.42
CA ILE A 126 19.89 -6.73 -11.17
C ILE A 126 20.95 -7.74 -11.60
N GLU A 127 21.65 -7.52 -12.71
CA GLU A 127 22.65 -8.46 -13.23
C GLU A 127 23.94 -8.46 -12.38
N LEU A 128 24.37 -7.28 -11.91
CA LEU A 128 25.58 -7.09 -11.09
C LEU A 128 25.38 -7.47 -9.62
N GLU A 129 24.19 -7.25 -9.04
CA GLU A 129 23.91 -7.48 -7.62
C GLU A 129 23.07 -8.73 -7.34
N GLN A 130 23.13 -9.74 -8.23
CA GLN A 130 22.40 -11.01 -8.06
C GLN A 130 22.76 -11.73 -6.75
N ASP A 131 24.01 -11.59 -6.31
CA ASP A 131 24.53 -12.26 -5.12
C ASP A 131 24.08 -11.60 -3.82
N ASN A 132 23.88 -10.28 -3.84
CA ASN A 132 23.52 -9.51 -2.64
C ASN A 132 22.00 -9.41 -2.44
N PHE A 133 21.22 -9.29 -3.52
CA PHE A 133 19.78 -9.06 -3.43
C PHE A 133 18.98 -9.82 -4.49
N SER A 134 17.76 -10.21 -4.14
CA SER A 134 16.83 -10.78 -5.10
C SER A 134 16.39 -9.76 -6.16
N LYS A 135 16.19 -10.22 -7.40
CA LYS A 135 15.65 -9.43 -8.53
C LYS A 135 14.39 -8.65 -8.15
N GLN A 136 13.51 -9.25 -7.33
CA GLN A 136 12.28 -8.59 -6.89
C GLN A 136 12.54 -7.45 -5.90
N GLN A 137 13.54 -7.59 -5.02
CA GLN A 137 13.90 -6.55 -4.04
C GLN A 137 14.42 -5.31 -4.77
N ILE A 138 15.30 -5.49 -5.76
CA ILE A 138 15.85 -4.41 -6.58
C ILE A 138 14.74 -3.69 -7.35
N ARG A 139 13.83 -4.44 -8.01
CA ARG A 139 12.68 -3.83 -8.71
C ARG A 139 11.78 -3.02 -7.77
N ARG A 140 11.49 -3.53 -6.57
CA ARG A 140 10.69 -2.82 -5.56
C ARG A 140 11.41 -1.57 -5.05
N PHE A 141 12.73 -1.65 -4.87
CA PHE A 141 13.56 -0.51 -4.49
C PHE A 141 13.47 0.60 -5.54
N PHE A 142 13.75 0.33 -6.82
CA PHE A 142 13.70 1.34 -7.88
C PHE A 142 12.30 1.95 -8.04
N ARG A 143 11.24 1.14 -7.92
CA ARG A 143 9.86 1.64 -7.95
C ARG A 143 9.62 2.71 -6.88
N ARG A 144 10.17 2.53 -5.67
CA ARG A 144 10.06 3.53 -4.60
C ARG A 144 11.02 4.70 -4.80
N TYR A 145 12.26 4.43 -5.15
CA TYR A 145 13.32 5.44 -5.32
C TYR A 145 12.91 6.48 -6.38
N CYS A 146 12.53 6.03 -7.58
CA CYS A 146 12.13 6.92 -8.67
C CYS A 146 10.75 7.57 -8.46
N SER A 147 9.95 7.06 -7.53
CA SER A 147 8.65 7.65 -7.17
C SER A 147 8.76 8.71 -6.06
N ASP A 148 9.91 8.81 -5.39
CA ASP A 148 10.13 9.78 -4.31
C ASP A 148 10.08 11.21 -4.86
N CYS A 149 9.54 12.14 -4.08
CA CYS A 149 9.44 13.55 -4.46
C CYS A 149 10.83 14.14 -4.74
N ARG A 150 11.81 13.79 -3.91
CA ARG A 150 13.20 14.24 -4.06
C ARG A 150 13.79 13.87 -5.42
N TYR A 151 13.47 12.69 -5.93
CA TYR A 151 13.92 12.26 -7.26
C TYR A 151 13.19 13.00 -8.38
N LYS A 152 11.87 13.16 -8.25
CA LYS A 152 11.03 13.85 -9.23
C LYS A 152 11.37 15.33 -9.39
N GLU A 153 11.77 15.99 -8.31
CA GLU A 153 12.20 17.41 -8.32
C GLU A 153 13.43 17.65 -9.20
N LEU A 154 14.26 16.62 -9.39
CA LEU A 154 15.49 16.68 -10.19
C LEU A 154 15.29 16.32 -11.66
N LEU A 155 14.14 15.74 -12.01
CA LEU A 155 13.78 15.46 -13.39
C LEU A 155 13.31 16.76 -14.05
N ILE A 156 14.28 17.50 -14.59
CA ILE A 156 14.07 18.73 -15.34
C ILE A 156 14.38 18.44 -16.81
N GLU A 157 13.67 19.09 -17.72
CA GLU A 157 13.94 18.98 -19.15
C GLU A 157 15.41 19.34 -19.45
N GLY A 158 16.07 18.52 -20.26
CA GLY A 158 17.48 18.72 -20.61
C GLY A 158 18.47 18.29 -19.53
N ALA A 159 18.01 17.76 -18.39
CA ALA A 159 18.90 17.18 -17.39
C ALA A 159 19.56 15.91 -17.94
N GLN A 160 20.85 15.73 -17.62
CA GLN A 160 21.60 14.53 -18.00
C GLN A 160 21.28 13.38 -17.05
N ARG A 161 21.03 12.20 -17.62
CA ARG A 161 20.97 10.94 -16.86
C ARG A 161 22.37 10.36 -16.72
N TYR A 162 22.56 9.53 -15.70
CA TYR A 162 23.85 8.89 -15.41
C TYR A 162 23.72 7.37 -15.37
N ASN A 163 24.70 6.69 -15.96
CA ASN A 163 24.90 5.24 -15.83
C ASN A 163 25.59 4.89 -14.51
N LEU A 164 25.79 3.59 -14.25
CA LEU A 164 26.47 3.10 -13.04
C LEU A 164 27.92 3.57 -12.94
N ASP A 165 28.62 3.65 -14.08
CA ASP A 165 30.01 4.12 -14.16
C ASP A 165 30.14 5.64 -14.01
N GLY A 166 29.02 6.37 -13.96
CA GLY A 166 28.99 7.83 -13.91
C GLY A 166 29.08 8.50 -15.29
N THR A 167 29.09 7.73 -16.38
CA THR A 167 29.00 8.28 -17.75
C THR A 167 27.64 8.90 -18.02
N ASN A 168 27.63 9.94 -18.85
CA ASN A 168 26.42 10.62 -19.29
C ASN A 168 25.60 9.69 -20.20
N ALA A 169 24.33 9.54 -19.87
CA ALA A 169 23.36 8.76 -20.64
C ALA A 169 22.46 9.72 -21.43
N SER A 170 21.18 9.36 -21.61
CA SER A 170 20.21 10.20 -22.32
C SER A 170 19.82 11.45 -21.53
N LEU A 171 19.37 12.48 -22.25
CA LEU A 171 18.76 13.67 -21.68
C LEU A 171 17.29 13.39 -21.30
N VAL A 172 16.81 14.07 -20.26
CA VAL A 172 15.39 14.03 -19.87
C VAL A 172 14.57 14.85 -20.86
N THR A 173 13.56 14.22 -21.46
CA THR A 173 12.63 14.89 -22.39
C THR A 173 11.47 15.56 -21.64
N LYS A 174 10.78 16.52 -22.29
CA LYS A 174 9.61 17.21 -21.72
C LYS A 174 8.53 16.26 -21.21
N GLU A 175 8.29 15.15 -21.92
CA GLU A 175 7.25 14.18 -21.61
C GLU A 175 7.57 13.35 -20.36
N GLU A 176 8.85 13.16 -20.05
CA GLU A 176 9.30 12.39 -18.90
C GLU A 176 9.30 13.22 -17.61
N VAL A 177 9.25 14.54 -17.71
CA VAL A 177 9.21 15.44 -16.57
C VAL A 177 7.86 15.27 -15.86
N PRO A 178 7.85 14.89 -14.57
CA PRO A 178 6.60 14.73 -13.84
C PRO A 178 5.89 16.08 -13.70
N PRO A 179 4.55 16.12 -13.83
CA PRO A 179 3.81 17.35 -13.63
C PRO A 179 4.03 17.86 -12.20
N LYS A 180 4.38 19.15 -12.07
CA LYS A 180 4.57 19.83 -10.78
C LYS A 180 3.22 19.97 -10.08
N THR A 181 2.75 18.89 -9.44
CA THR A 181 1.52 18.93 -8.66
C THR A 181 1.81 19.45 -7.26
N ASN A 182 1.15 20.53 -6.86
CA ASN A 182 1.32 21.16 -5.54
C ASN A 182 0.66 20.36 -4.40
N LYS A 183 0.31 19.08 -4.63
CA LYS A 183 -0.52 18.28 -3.70
C LYS A 183 0.23 17.81 -2.45
N PHE A 184 1.58 17.81 -2.47
CA PHE A 184 2.41 17.25 -1.39
C PHE A 184 3.31 18.28 -0.68
N SER A 185 3.26 19.56 -1.07
CA SER A 185 4.07 20.62 -0.46
C SER A 185 3.72 20.87 1.02
N ASN A 186 2.52 20.48 1.45
CA ASN A 186 2.02 20.68 2.82
C ASN A 186 2.35 19.56 3.82
N LEU A 187 2.99 18.44 3.43
CA LEU A 187 3.29 17.34 4.36
C LEU A 187 4.68 17.41 5.03
N LYS A 188 5.51 18.42 4.70
CA LYS A 188 6.87 18.59 5.25
C LYS A 188 7.00 19.71 6.29
N LYS A 189 5.89 20.27 6.77
CA LYS A 189 5.89 21.27 7.87
C LYS A 189 5.28 20.65 9.13
N SER A 190 6.00 19.74 9.79
CA SER A 190 5.76 19.29 11.16
C SER A 190 7.03 18.67 11.71
#